data_AF-A0A7D6BLM3-F1
#
_entry.id   AF-A0A7D6BLM3-F1
#
_cell.length_a   1.000
_cell.length_b   1.000
_cell.length_c   1.000
_cell.angle_alpha   90.00
_cell.angle_beta   90.00
_cell.angle_gamma   90.00
#
_symmetry.space_group_name_H-M   'P 1'
#
loop_
_entity.id
_entity.type
_entity.pdbx_description
1 polymer ?
#
loop_
_entity_poly.entity_id
_entity_poly.type
_entity_poly.pdbx_seq_one_letter_code
_entity_poly.pdbx_strand_id
1 'polypeptide(L)'
;MRKGFAGLLVLSTFLLGFVLLMSSGSLRISSKGYSSMVAAEVQSNRLAIARNVIKRSYGMIDPHNTAMWTESAETISRNYGVKVSINFEKFPAEANLTDETNGMSTSFLLP
;
A
#
# COMPACT_ATOMS: atom_id res chain seq x y z
N MET A 1 -18.26 26.64 6.27
CA MET A 1 -17.28 26.14 7.26
C MET A 1 -17.18 24.60 7.18
N ARG A 2 -16.35 24.03 6.30
CA ARG A 2 -15.99 22.59 6.30
C ARG A 2 -14.65 22.38 5.56
N LYS A 3 -13.54 22.90 6.10
CA LYS A 3 -12.18 22.61 5.60
C LYS A 3 -11.26 21.98 6.65
N GLY A 4 -11.71 21.87 7.90
CA GLY A 4 -10.92 21.31 9.01
C GLY A 4 -10.98 19.79 9.19
N PHE A 5 -11.96 19.10 8.60
CA PHE A 5 -12.15 17.65 8.84
C PHE A 5 -11.23 16.76 8.00
N ALA A 6 -10.87 17.18 6.79
CA ALA A 6 -10.01 16.41 5.90
C ALA A 6 -8.55 16.36 6.40
N GLY A 7 -8.03 17.46 6.93
CA GLY A 7 -6.67 17.52 7.47
C GLY A 7 -6.49 16.67 8.73
N LEU A 8 -7.51 16.60 9.59
CA LEU A 8 -7.46 15.81 10.83
C LEU A 8 -7.42 14.30 10.54
N LEU A 9 -8.16 13.85 9.52
CA LEU A 9 -8.18 12.44 9.11
C LEU A 9 -6.86 11.99 8.48
N VAL A 10 -6.27 12.82 7.61
CA VAL A 10 -4.96 12.55 6.99
C VAL A 10 -3.84 12.50 8.04
N LEU A 11 -3.89 13.38 9.05
CA LEU A 11 -2.92 13.37 10.15
C LEU A 11 -3.08 12.11 11.02
N SER A 12 -4.31 11.66 11.27
CA SER A 12 -4.57 10.45 12.08
C SER A 12 -4.08 9.16 11.43
N THR A 13 -4.24 9.02 10.11
CA THR A 13 -3.75 7.85 9.36
C THR A 13 -2.24 7.87 9.24
N PHE A 14 -1.63 9.06 9.11
CA PHE A 14 -0.18 9.21 9.12
C PHE A 14 0.43 8.83 10.48
N LEU A 15 -0.19 9.27 11.59
CA LEU A 15 0.21 8.92 12.95
C LEU A 15 0.06 7.41 13.23
N LEU A 16 -1.04 6.79 12.81
CA LEU A 16 -1.21 5.33 12.96
C LEU A 16 -0.17 4.54 12.14
N GLY A 17 0.12 4.97 10.92
CA GLY A 17 1.17 4.37 10.09
C GLY A 17 2.56 4.50 10.71
N PHE A 18 2.87 5.66 11.29
CA PHE A 18 4.15 5.93 11.94
C PHE A 18 4.35 5.15 13.25
N VAL A 19 3.30 5.03 14.08
CA VAL A 19 3.35 4.26 15.33
C VAL A 19 3.57 2.77 15.07
N LEU A 20 2.95 2.21 14.01
CA LEU A 20 3.19 0.82 13.60
C LEU A 20 4.63 0.58 13.10
N LEU A 21 5.22 1.59 12.48
CA LEU A 21 6.61 1.56 12.00
C LEU A 21 7.60 1.62 13.17
N MET A 22 7.27 2.37 14.23
CA MET A 22 8.08 2.42 15.46
C MET A 22 7.94 1.16 16.32
N SER A 23 6.76 0.51 16.37
CA SER A 23 6.59 -0.73 17.13
C SER A 23 7.30 -1.94 16.51
N SER A 24 7.53 -1.92 15.20
CA SER A 24 8.28 -2.96 14.48
C SER A 24 9.80 -2.86 14.67
N GLY A 25 10.31 -1.77 15.25
CA GLY A 25 11.73 -1.59 15.57
C GLY A 25 12.23 -2.31 16.83
N SER A 26 11.37 -2.91 17.65
CA SER A 26 11.74 -3.47 18.96
C SER A 26 11.91 -5.01 19.01
N LEU A 27 11.74 -5.74 17.90
CA LEU A 27 11.99 -7.19 17.88
C LEU A 27 13.46 -7.50 17.55
N ARG A 28 14.29 -7.40 18.58
CA ARG A 28 15.71 -7.78 18.56
C ARG A 28 15.84 -9.29 18.74
N ILE A 29 15.85 -10.11 17.67
CA ILE A 29 16.06 -11.56 17.79
C ILE A 29 16.98 -12.16 16.69
N SER A 30 18.11 -12.67 17.18
CA SER A 30 19.02 -13.76 16.76
C SER A 30 19.20 -14.17 15.28
N SER A 31 20.48 -14.25 14.92
CA SER A 31 21.08 -14.30 13.59
C SER A 31 21.09 -15.68 12.92
N LYS A 32 20.65 -15.72 11.64
CA LYS A 32 21.11 -16.55 10.48
C LYS A 32 20.02 -17.33 9.71
N GLY A 33 18.84 -17.59 10.29
CA GLY A 33 17.68 -18.13 9.56
C GLY A 33 16.46 -17.20 9.51
N TYR A 34 16.37 -16.25 10.45
CA TYR A 34 15.26 -15.31 10.58
C TYR A 34 15.31 -14.14 9.59
N SER A 35 16.49 -13.79 9.07
CA SER A 35 16.66 -12.61 8.21
C SER A 35 15.81 -12.69 6.93
N SER A 36 15.76 -13.85 6.28
CA SER A 36 14.94 -14.04 5.08
C SER A 36 13.45 -14.12 5.40
N MET A 37 13.07 -14.73 6.53
CA MET A 37 11.66 -14.83 6.96
C MET A 37 11.09 -13.48 7.37
N VAL A 38 11.85 -12.69 8.15
CA VAL A 38 11.49 -11.32 8.53
C VAL A 38 11.45 -10.41 7.30
N ALA A 39 12.40 -10.55 6.37
CA ALA A 39 12.35 -9.81 5.12
C ALA A 39 11.11 -10.16 4.28
N ALA A 40 10.74 -11.43 4.17
CA ALA A 40 9.54 -11.88 3.47
C ALA A 40 8.25 -11.41 4.17
N GLU A 41 8.22 -11.39 5.50
CA GLU A 41 7.09 -10.89 6.28
C GLU A 41 6.90 -9.39 6.10
N VAL A 42 7.97 -8.59 6.16
CA VAL A 42 7.92 -7.16 5.89
C VAL A 42 7.46 -6.88 4.45
N GLN A 43 7.90 -7.66 3.47
CA GLN A 43 7.43 -7.56 2.08
C GLN A 43 5.93 -7.85 1.96
N SER A 44 5.49 -8.98 2.52
CA SER A 44 4.07 -9.36 2.56
C SER A 44 3.22 -8.28 3.22
N ASN A 45 3.71 -7.68 4.30
CA ASN A 45 3.05 -6.58 5.00
C ASN A 45 2.96 -5.31 4.13
N ARG A 46 4.04 -4.93 3.44
CA ARG A 46 4.02 -3.78 2.50
C ARG A 46 3.00 -3.98 1.39
N LEU A 47 2.98 -5.16 0.77
CA LEU A 47 2.02 -5.52 -0.27
C LEU A 47 0.58 -5.53 0.27
N ALA A 48 0.37 -6.05 1.49
CA ALA A 48 -0.94 -6.07 2.14
C ALA A 48 -1.46 -4.65 2.47
N ILE A 49 -0.58 -3.76 2.94
CA ILE A 49 -0.93 -2.36 3.21
C ILE A 49 -1.28 -1.65 1.90
N ALA A 50 -0.44 -1.77 0.87
CA ALA A 50 -0.70 -1.17 -0.44
C ALA A 50 -2.01 -1.68 -1.05
N ARG A 51 -2.30 -2.99 -0.94
CA ARG A 51 -3.59 -3.58 -1.35
C ARG A 51 -4.77 -2.93 -0.65
N ASN A 52 -4.69 -2.73 0.67
CA ASN A 52 -5.75 -2.11 1.44
C ASN A 52 -5.96 -0.64 1.06
N VAL A 53 -4.88 0.09 0.78
CA VAL A 53 -4.96 1.48 0.29
C VAL A 53 -5.67 1.52 -1.06
N ILE A 54 -5.26 0.68 -2.02
CA ILE A 54 -5.89 0.62 -3.36
C ILE A 54 -7.38 0.31 -3.25
N LYS A 55 -7.77 -0.71 -2.47
CA LYS A 55 -9.18 -1.07 -2.28
C LYS A 55 -10.01 0.10 -1.74
N ARG A 56 -9.45 0.87 -0.81
CA ARG A 56 -10.12 2.07 -0.26
C ARG A 56 -10.19 3.19 -1.29
N SER A 57 -9.10 3.45 -2.01
CA SER A 57 -9.07 4.43 -3.10
C SER A 57 -10.09 4.11 -4.19
N TYR A 58 -10.34 2.83 -4.47
CA TYR A 58 -11.31 2.42 -5.49
C TYR A 58 -12.75 2.82 -5.17
N GLY A 59 -13.10 2.90 -3.88
CA GLY A 59 -14.40 3.45 -3.46
C GLY A 59 -14.48 4.98 -3.48
N MET A 60 -13.37 5.69 -3.72
CA MET A 60 -13.29 7.15 -3.64
C MET A 60 -12.95 7.82 -4.97
N ILE A 61 -12.21 7.13 -5.84
CA ILE A 61 -11.77 7.62 -7.14
C ILE A 61 -12.59 6.92 -8.21
N ASP A 62 -13.17 7.69 -9.12
CA ASP A 62 -13.85 7.14 -10.31
C ASP A 62 -12.88 6.22 -11.08
N PRO A 63 -13.25 4.94 -11.33
CA PRO A 63 -12.43 4.01 -12.13
C PRO A 63 -12.06 4.53 -13.52
N HIS A 64 -12.86 5.43 -14.10
CA HIS A 64 -12.60 6.03 -15.41
C HIS A 64 -11.64 7.24 -15.36
N ASN A 65 -11.33 7.76 -14.16
CA ASN A 65 -10.42 8.87 -13.99
C ASN A 65 -8.96 8.39 -13.92
N THR A 66 -8.43 8.05 -15.10
CA THR A 66 -7.08 7.48 -15.26
C THR A 66 -5.98 8.38 -14.71
N ALA A 67 -6.14 9.70 -14.78
CA ALA A 67 -5.18 10.67 -14.23
C ALA A 67 -5.06 10.56 -12.70
N MET A 68 -6.18 10.55 -11.99
CA MET A 68 -6.18 10.39 -10.53
C MET A 68 -5.66 9.03 -10.10
N TRP A 69 -5.96 7.97 -10.86
CA TRP A 69 -5.41 6.64 -10.58
C TRP A 69 -3.91 6.57 -10.78
N THR A 70 -3.39 7.26 -11.80
CA THR A 70 -1.95 7.33 -12.06
C THR A 70 -1.23 8.04 -10.91
N GLU A 71 -1.74 9.20 -10.49
CA GLU A 71 -1.19 9.95 -9.35
C GLU A 71 -1.26 9.13 -8.03
N SER A 72 -2.38 8.43 -7.81
CA SER A 72 -2.56 7.57 -6.64
C SER A 72 -1.59 6.38 -6.66
N ALA A 73 -1.42 5.73 -7.82
CA ALA A 73 -0.50 4.63 -8.01
C ALA A 73 0.96 5.06 -7.78
N GLU A 74 1.36 6.23 -8.30
CA GLU A 74 2.69 6.80 -8.05
C GLU A 74 2.92 7.12 -6.57
N THR A 75 1.91 7.68 -5.90
CA THR A 75 1.96 7.99 -4.47
C THR A 75 2.12 6.72 -3.63
N ILE A 76 1.35 5.67 -3.93
CA ILE A 76 1.45 4.36 -3.28
C ILE A 76 2.84 3.76 -3.54
N SER A 77 3.33 3.84 -4.77
CA SER A 77 4.63 3.29 -5.14
C SER A 77 5.77 3.93 -4.35
N ARG A 78 5.77 5.27 -4.28
CA ARG A 78 6.77 6.03 -3.53
C ARG A 78 6.73 5.76 -2.02
N ASN A 79 5.54 5.65 -1.44
CA ASN A 79 5.38 5.51 0.01
C ASN A 79 5.66 4.11 0.53
N TYR A 80 5.38 3.07 -0.28
CA TYR A 80 5.47 1.68 0.16
C TYR A 80 6.57 0.88 -0.55
N GLY A 81 7.24 1.45 -1.56
CA GLY A 81 8.28 0.76 -2.35
C GLY A 81 7.71 -0.38 -3.18
N VAL A 82 6.50 -0.19 -3.72
CA VAL A 82 5.77 -1.21 -4.50
C VAL A 82 5.34 -0.65 -5.83
N LYS A 83 5.66 -1.30 -6.93
CA LYS A 83 5.11 -0.96 -8.24
C LYS A 83 3.64 -1.34 -8.30
N VAL A 84 2.79 -0.38 -8.63
CA VAL A 84 1.34 -0.57 -8.80
C VAL A 84 0.99 -0.59 -10.28
N SER A 85 0.20 -1.58 -10.70
CA SER A 85 -0.40 -1.64 -12.04
C SER A 85 -1.87 -2.01 -11.91
N ILE A 86 -2.77 -1.27 -12.55
CA ILE A 86 -4.21 -1.55 -12.52
C ILE A 86 -4.71 -1.71 -13.94
N ASN A 87 -5.34 -2.85 -14.22
CA ASN A 87 -6.04 -3.10 -15.46
C ASN A 87 -7.53 -2.76 -15.30
N PHE A 88 -7.91 -1.59 -15.80
CA PHE A 88 -9.31 -1.12 -15.82
C PHE A 88 -10.12 -1.66 -17.01
N GLU A 89 -9.49 -2.31 -17.99
CA GLU A 89 -10.17 -2.91 -19.15
C GLU A 89 -10.79 -4.28 -18.80
N LYS A 90 -10.30 -4.93 -17.74
CA LYS A 90 -10.85 -6.18 -17.21
C LYS A 90 -12.05 -5.88 -16.30
N PHE A 91 -13.08 -6.74 -16.32
CA PHE A 91 -14.20 -6.66 -15.39
C PHE A 91 -14.33 -7.95 -14.55
N PRO A 92 -14.24 -7.89 -13.21
CA PRO A 92 -13.88 -6.70 -12.42
C PRO A 92 -12.42 -6.28 -12.67
N ALA A 93 -12.12 -5.00 -12.43
CA ALA A 93 -10.78 -4.46 -12.62
C ALA A 93 -9.76 -5.21 -11.75
N GLU A 94 -8.54 -5.35 -12.21
CA GLU A 94 -7.50 -6.13 -11.51
C GLU A 94 -6.30 -5.26 -11.20
N ALA A 95 -5.88 -5.26 -9.94
CA ALA A 95 -4.67 -4.61 -9.47
C ALA A 95 -3.56 -5.64 -9.25
N ASN A 96 -2.37 -5.29 -9.73
CA ASN A 96 -1.12 -5.99 -9.51
C ASN A 96 -0.16 -5.10 -8.73
N LEU A 97 0.43 -5.67 -7.69
CA LEU A 97 1.43 -5.04 -6.84
C LEU A 97 2.72 -5.85 -6.93
N THR A 98 3.85 -5.18 -7.14
CA THR A 98 5.16 -5.82 -7.13
C THR A 98 6.10 -5.04 -6.22
N ASP A 99 6.66 -5.71 -5.21
CA ASP A 99 7.68 -5.13 -4.35
C ASP A 99 8.96 -4.88 -5.16
N GLU A 100 9.43 -3.63 -5.18
CA GLU A 100 10.58 -3.24 -6.00
C GLU A 100 11.92 -3.74 -5.45
N THR A 101 11.96 -4.16 -4.17
CA THR A 101 13.21 -4.60 -3.54
C THR A 101 13.59 -6.02 -3.91
N ASN A 102 12.62 -6.93 -3.99
CA ASN A 102 12.87 -8.37 -4.20
C ASN A 102 11.95 -9.02 -5.24
N GLY A 103 11.05 -8.27 -5.88
CA GLY A 103 10.21 -8.75 -6.98
C GLY A 103 9.00 -9.60 -6.56
N MET A 104 8.70 -9.70 -5.25
CA MET A 104 7.49 -10.37 -4.77
C MET A 104 6.25 -9.66 -5.32
N SER A 105 5.32 -10.40 -5.91
CA SER A 105 4.11 -9.82 -6.51
C SER A 105 2.84 -10.44 -5.97
N THR A 106 1.76 -9.65 -5.96
CA THR A 106 0.43 -10.10 -5.61
C THR A 106 -0.61 -9.41 -6.50
N SER A 107 -1.62 -10.16 -6.89
CA SER A 107 -2.70 -9.71 -7.77
C SER A 107 -4.03 -9.83 -7.03
N PHE A 108 -4.93 -8.88 -7.22
CA PHE A 108 -6.27 -8.95 -6.66
C PHE A 108 -7.29 -8.20 -7.50
N LEU A 109 -8.53 -8.69 -7.45
CA LEU A 109 -9.68 -8.03 -8.07
C LEU A 109 -10.11 -6.83 -7.22
N LEU A 110 -10.50 -5.76 -7.93
CA LEU A 110 -11.10 -4.56 -7.38
C LEU A 110 -12.63 -4.74 -7.36
N PRO A 111 -13.29 -4.35 -6.27
CA PRO A 111 -14.72 -4.59 -6.05
C PRO A 111 -15.62 -3.78 -6.98
#